data_AF-A0AAD4UE53-F1
#
_entry.id   AF-A0AAD4UE53-F1
#
_cell.length_a   1.000
_cell.length_b   1.000
_cell.length_c   1.000
_cell.angle_alpha   90.00
_cell.angle_beta   90.00
_cell.angle_gamma   90.00
#
_symmetry.space_group_name_H-M   'P 1'
#
loop_
_entity.id
_entity.type
_entity.pdbx_description
1 polymer ?
#
loop_
_entity_poly.entity_id
_entity_poly.type
_entity_poly.pdbx_seq_one_letter_code
_entity_poly.pdbx_strand_id
1 'polypeptide(L)'
;MHSEDFPVLPSREPSVPAAAGSDSLPGGCAGQSLRKRLKIRLEEERVEAMFRRPVVQVLRQFVRHESEVASSLVLERSLNRVQLLGRVGQDPVMRQVDGKNPVTIFSLATNEMWRSGENETYQMGDVSQKTTWHRISVFRPGLRDVAYQYVKKGSRIYVEGKVDYGEYTDKNNVRRQATTIIADNIIFLTDQMKEKP
;
A
#
# COMPACT_ATOMS: atom_id res chain seq x y z
N MET A 1 1.40 -29.55 42.72
CA MET A 1 2.23 -30.74 42.41
C MET A 1 1.30 -31.87 42.00
N HIS A 2 1.24 -32.15 40.70
CA HIS A 2 0.95 -33.44 40.07
C HIS A 2 1.38 -33.24 38.61
N SER A 3 2.26 -34.11 38.11
CA SER A 3 2.96 -33.97 36.84
C SER A 3 2.79 -35.26 36.07
N GLU A 4 2.12 -35.18 34.93
CA GLU A 4 1.86 -36.31 34.03
C GLU A 4 2.46 -35.98 32.67
N ASP A 5 3.67 -36.46 32.42
CA ASP A 5 4.35 -36.33 31.12
C ASP A 5 3.75 -37.32 30.11
N PHE A 6 3.60 -36.89 28.85
CA PHE A 6 3.28 -37.79 27.73
C PHE A 6 4.34 -37.68 26.61
N PRO A 7 4.74 -38.80 25.98
CA PRO A 7 6.03 -38.89 25.30
C PRO A 7 6.02 -38.38 23.85
N VAL A 8 7.18 -37.89 23.43
CA VAL A 8 7.51 -37.55 22.04
C VAL A 8 7.79 -38.82 21.23
N LEU A 9 7.25 -38.93 20.01
CA LEU A 9 7.58 -39.98 19.05
C LEU A 9 8.64 -39.50 18.03
N PRO A 10 9.59 -40.38 17.62
CA PRO A 10 10.78 -39.96 16.87
C PRO A 10 10.56 -39.88 15.34
N SER A 11 11.35 -39.00 14.71
CA SER A 11 11.50 -38.89 13.25
C SER A 11 12.08 -40.17 12.63
N ARG A 12 11.74 -40.45 11.37
CA ARG A 12 12.34 -41.52 10.55
C ARG A 12 12.77 -41.01 9.19
N GLU A 13 14.09 -41.06 8.94
CA GLU A 13 14.67 -41.03 7.60
C GLU A 13 15.03 -42.47 7.16
N PRO A 14 14.88 -42.78 5.86
CA PRO A 14 15.69 -43.77 5.15
C PRO A 14 16.37 -43.11 3.93
N SER A 15 17.68 -42.86 3.97
CA SER A 15 18.78 -43.81 3.65
C SER A 15 19.00 -44.07 2.15
N VAL A 16 20.16 -43.63 1.65
CA VAL A 16 20.61 -43.75 0.24
C VAL A 16 21.46 -45.02 0.03
N PRO A 17 21.32 -45.68 -1.13
CA PRO A 17 22.48 -46.11 -1.93
C PRO A 17 22.39 -45.52 -3.36
N ALA A 18 23.44 -45.04 -4.05
CA ALA A 18 24.87 -45.35 -4.13
C ALA A 18 25.23 -46.47 -5.15
N ALA A 19 26.34 -46.24 -5.89
CA ALA A 19 26.94 -47.08 -6.93
C ALA A 19 26.15 -47.24 -8.26
N ALA A 20 26.77 -47.50 -9.43
CA ALA A 20 28.14 -47.24 -9.91
C ALA A 20 28.23 -47.49 -11.45
N GLY A 21 29.34 -47.09 -12.07
CA GLY A 21 29.73 -47.42 -13.46
C GLY A 21 29.21 -46.40 -14.49
N SER A 22 29.99 -45.80 -15.39
CA SER A 22 31.11 -46.26 -16.24
C SER A 22 30.69 -47.17 -17.39
N ASP A 23 30.70 -46.64 -18.61
CA ASP A 23 31.74 -47.05 -19.56
C ASP A 23 32.04 -45.96 -20.61
N SER A 24 32.99 -46.21 -21.52
CA SER A 24 33.74 -45.15 -22.20
C SER A 24 34.15 -45.42 -23.65
N LEU A 25 34.25 -44.33 -24.45
CA LEU A 25 34.98 -44.22 -25.74
C LEU A 25 34.40 -45.04 -26.93
N PRO A 26 34.96 -44.92 -28.16
CA PRO A 26 35.08 -43.67 -28.94
C PRO A 26 34.71 -43.82 -30.44
N GLY A 27 34.75 -42.73 -31.21
CA GLY A 27 35.07 -42.81 -32.65
C GLY A 27 34.45 -41.74 -33.56
N GLY A 28 35.13 -41.45 -34.68
CA GLY A 28 34.59 -40.64 -35.79
C GLY A 28 35.33 -39.32 -36.06
N CYS A 29 36.40 -39.36 -36.87
CA CYS A 29 37.10 -38.17 -37.36
C CYS A 29 37.39 -38.30 -38.87
N ALA A 30 37.66 -37.16 -39.53
CA ALA A 30 37.74 -36.95 -40.99
C ALA A 30 36.39 -37.14 -41.73
N GLY A 31 36.13 -36.46 -42.85
CA GLY A 31 36.91 -35.44 -43.55
C GLY A 31 36.99 -35.68 -45.06
N GLN A 32 37.20 -34.61 -45.86
CA GLN A 32 37.34 -34.66 -47.33
C GLN A 32 36.02 -35.07 -48.08
N SER A 33 35.80 -34.85 -49.39
CA SER A 33 36.48 -33.99 -50.38
C SER A 33 35.56 -33.68 -51.60
N LEU A 34 35.42 -32.40 -51.93
CA LEU A 34 35.43 -31.80 -53.28
C LEU A 34 34.50 -32.26 -54.45
N ARG A 35 34.10 -31.22 -55.21
CA ARG A 35 33.87 -31.18 -56.69
C ARG A 35 32.68 -31.93 -57.31
N LYS A 36 31.70 -31.11 -57.74
CA LYS A 36 31.23 -30.98 -59.14
C LYS A 36 30.61 -29.58 -59.33
N ARG A 37 30.70 -28.86 -60.46
CA ARG A 37 31.74 -28.69 -61.50
C ARG A 37 31.20 -27.68 -62.55
N LEU A 38 31.84 -26.51 -62.77
CA LEU A 38 31.61 -25.57 -63.91
C LEU A 38 30.16 -25.00 -64.02
N LYS A 39 29.77 -23.95 -64.75
CA LYS A 39 30.37 -22.85 -65.57
C LYS A 39 29.87 -21.51 -64.93
N ILE A 40 30.23 -20.25 -65.24
CA ILE A 40 31.26 -19.45 -65.98
C ILE A 40 31.10 -18.04 -65.34
N ARG A 41 32.12 -17.27 -64.90
CA ARG A 41 33.29 -16.62 -65.56
C ARG A 41 32.94 -15.40 -66.44
N LEU A 42 33.13 -14.19 -65.88
CA LEU A 42 33.25 -12.87 -66.56
C LEU A 42 31.98 -12.44 -67.32
N GLU A 43 31.72 -11.17 -67.63
CA GLU A 43 32.19 -9.84 -67.16
C GLU A 43 30.88 -9.01 -66.94
N GLU A 44 30.77 -7.90 -66.23
CA GLU A 44 31.50 -6.63 -66.31
C GLU A 44 31.48 -5.90 -64.95
N GLU A 45 32.51 -5.11 -64.63
CA GLU A 45 32.37 -4.01 -63.67
C GLU A 45 31.90 -2.73 -64.38
N ARG A 46 31.41 -1.75 -63.60
CA ARG A 46 31.19 -0.33 -63.97
C ARG A 46 29.95 -0.02 -64.82
N VAL A 47 28.84 0.21 -64.13
CA VAL A 47 28.06 1.47 -64.22
C VAL A 47 27.23 1.61 -62.92
N GLU A 48 26.66 2.79 -62.66
CA GLU A 48 25.75 3.07 -61.52
C GLU A 48 26.30 2.88 -60.09
N ALA A 49 27.58 3.17 -59.88
CA ALA A 49 28.04 3.76 -58.60
C ALA A 49 27.50 5.21 -58.39
N MET A 50 26.26 5.50 -58.79
CA MET A 50 25.75 6.88 -58.98
C MET A 50 24.23 7.08 -58.86
N PHE A 51 23.48 6.29 -58.06
CA PHE A 51 22.13 6.72 -57.66
C PHE A 51 21.81 6.52 -56.17
N ARG A 52 21.85 7.61 -55.40
CA ARG A 52 21.35 7.66 -54.02
C ARG A 52 19.83 7.88 -54.04
N ARG A 53 19.04 6.90 -53.57
CA ARG A 53 17.90 7.07 -52.62
C ARG A 53 17.11 5.75 -52.43
N PRO A 54 16.77 5.34 -51.19
CA PRO A 54 16.01 4.11 -50.95
C PRO A 54 14.50 4.32 -51.15
N VAL A 55 13.94 3.82 -52.25
CA VAL A 55 12.48 3.84 -52.52
C VAL A 55 11.80 2.60 -51.90
N VAL A 56 11.97 2.39 -50.58
CA VAL A 56 11.28 1.34 -49.82
C VAL A 56 10.89 1.86 -48.43
N GLN A 57 10.06 2.90 -48.38
CA GLN A 57 9.56 3.49 -47.13
C GLN A 57 8.04 3.71 -47.10
N VAL A 58 7.28 3.07 -48.00
CA VAL A 58 5.81 3.24 -48.11
C VAL A 58 5.07 1.90 -48.27
N LEU A 59 5.31 0.92 -47.39
CA LEU A 59 4.30 -0.11 -47.07
C LEU A 59 4.51 -0.84 -45.73
N ARG A 60 4.41 -0.12 -44.60
CA ARG A 60 4.15 -0.77 -43.30
C ARG A 60 3.17 0.01 -42.41
N GLN A 61 2.12 0.53 -43.03
CA GLN A 61 1.05 1.28 -42.38
C GLN A 61 -0.31 0.55 -42.53
N PHE A 62 -0.30 -0.75 -42.27
CA PHE A 62 -1.53 -1.55 -42.11
C PHE A 62 -1.67 -1.99 -40.65
N VAL A 63 -2.70 -1.46 -40.00
CA VAL A 63 -3.33 -1.93 -38.75
C VAL A 63 -2.37 -2.27 -37.60
N ARG A 64 -1.82 -1.24 -36.97
CA ARG A 64 -1.84 -1.16 -35.50
C ARG A 64 -2.87 -0.11 -35.09
N HIS A 65 -4.14 -0.51 -35.09
CA HIS A 65 -5.20 0.24 -34.40
C HIS A 65 -5.41 -0.30 -32.98
N GLU A 66 -4.30 -0.49 -32.27
CA GLU A 66 -4.29 -0.81 -30.85
C GLU A 66 -4.42 0.53 -30.11
N SER A 67 -5.66 0.89 -29.76
CA SER A 67 -6.00 2.23 -29.29
C SER A 67 -5.33 2.59 -27.95
N GLU A 68 -5.00 3.87 -27.78
CA GLU A 68 -4.23 4.43 -26.66
C GLU A 68 -5.01 4.47 -25.32
N VAL A 69 -5.48 3.32 -24.83
CA VAL A 69 -6.21 3.22 -23.54
C VAL A 69 -5.26 2.96 -22.34
N ALA A 70 -3.95 2.87 -22.59
CA ALA A 70 -2.94 2.51 -21.58
C ALA A 70 -2.25 3.73 -20.90
N SER A 71 -2.54 4.96 -21.33
CA SER A 71 -1.72 6.15 -21.04
C SER A 71 -2.43 7.29 -20.31
N SER A 72 -3.65 7.10 -19.79
CA SER A 72 -4.37 8.10 -18.98
C SER A 72 -4.42 7.79 -17.47
N LEU A 73 -3.58 6.86 -16.97
CA LEU A 73 -3.47 6.56 -15.53
C LEU A 73 -2.65 7.59 -14.72
N VAL A 74 -2.46 8.80 -15.26
CA VAL A 74 -2.10 9.98 -14.46
C VAL A 74 -3.36 10.45 -13.73
N LEU A 75 -3.79 9.68 -12.73
CA LEU A 75 -4.87 10.04 -11.82
C LEU A 75 -4.55 11.40 -11.17
N GLU A 76 -5.56 12.27 -11.13
CA GLU A 76 -5.42 13.60 -10.57
C GLU A 76 -5.01 13.53 -9.08
N ARG A 77 -4.02 14.35 -8.70
CA ARG A 77 -3.51 14.40 -7.32
C ARG A 77 -4.45 15.21 -6.43
N SER A 78 -5.56 14.59 -6.07
CA SER A 78 -6.50 15.12 -5.07
C SER A 78 -5.87 15.20 -3.68
N LEU A 79 -6.38 16.11 -2.84
CA LEU A 79 -5.92 16.35 -1.47
C LEU A 79 -7.04 16.05 -0.48
N ASN A 80 -6.81 15.07 0.39
CA ASN A 80 -7.64 14.78 1.56
C ASN A 80 -6.76 14.96 2.80
N ARG A 81 -6.99 16.05 3.55
CA ARG A 81 -6.26 16.40 4.76
C ARG A 81 -7.23 16.94 5.79
N VAL A 82 -7.19 16.39 6.99
CA VAL A 82 -8.02 16.75 8.14
C VAL A 82 -7.09 17.14 9.29
N GLN A 83 -7.38 18.27 9.92
CA GLN A 83 -6.67 18.78 11.09
C GLN A 83 -7.69 19.02 12.20
N LEU A 84 -7.48 18.42 13.37
CA LEU A 84 -8.35 18.58 14.53
C LEU A 84 -7.52 18.95 15.76
N LEU A 85 -8.03 19.87 16.57
CA LEU A 85 -7.49 20.20 17.88
C LEU A 85 -8.64 20.08 18.89
N GLY A 86 -8.51 19.17 19.84
CA GLY A 86 -9.62 18.83 20.74
C GLY A 86 -9.18 18.07 21.98
N ARG A 87 -10.16 17.49 22.69
CA ARG A 87 -9.91 16.66 23.88
C ARG A 87 -10.40 15.23 23.67
N VAL A 88 -9.65 14.27 24.20
CA VAL A 88 -9.97 12.86 24.08
C VAL A 88 -11.06 12.45 25.09
N GLY A 89 -12.14 11.82 24.63
CA GLY A 89 -13.32 11.51 25.46
C GLY A 89 -13.23 10.21 26.27
N GLN A 90 -12.47 9.24 25.76
CA GLN A 90 -12.27 7.91 26.34
C GLN A 90 -10.82 7.48 26.10
N ASP A 91 -10.28 6.65 26.98
CA ASP A 91 -8.91 6.13 26.84
C ASP A 91 -8.73 5.30 25.55
N PRO A 92 -7.53 5.31 24.95
CA PRO A 92 -7.28 4.67 23.67
C PRO A 92 -7.42 3.15 23.76
N VAL A 93 -8.20 2.56 22.86
CA VAL A 93 -8.37 1.11 22.75
C VAL A 93 -7.53 0.61 21.58
N MET A 94 -6.47 -0.16 21.86
CA MET A 94 -5.79 -0.93 20.83
C MET A 94 -6.66 -2.13 20.44
N ARG A 95 -6.97 -2.27 19.15
CA ARG A 95 -7.62 -3.46 18.58
C ARG A 95 -6.67 -4.16 17.63
N GLN A 96 -6.33 -5.40 17.96
CA GLN A 96 -5.79 -6.37 17.02
C GLN A 96 -6.95 -7.17 16.43
N VAL A 97 -6.87 -7.49 15.15
CA VAL A 97 -7.81 -8.37 14.44
C VAL A 97 -6.96 -9.37 13.69
N ASP A 98 -7.34 -10.65 13.71
CA ASP A 98 -6.52 -11.71 13.13
C ASP A 98 -6.22 -11.47 11.65
N GLY A 99 -4.95 -11.62 11.27
CA GLY A 99 -4.47 -11.30 9.93
C GLY A 99 -4.37 -9.80 9.59
N LYS A 100 -4.61 -8.87 10.52
CA LYS A 100 -4.48 -7.42 10.31
C LYS A 100 -3.56 -6.75 11.33
N ASN A 101 -2.85 -5.71 10.87
CA ASN A 101 -2.03 -4.86 11.74
C ASN A 101 -2.90 -4.28 12.89
N PRO A 102 -2.44 -4.31 14.15
CA PRO A 102 -3.19 -3.69 15.24
C PRO A 102 -3.31 -2.18 15.04
N VAL A 103 -4.43 -1.64 15.52
CA VAL A 103 -4.88 -0.25 15.32
C VAL A 103 -5.27 0.35 16.67
N THR A 104 -4.76 1.54 16.99
CA THR A 104 -5.20 2.28 18.19
C THR A 104 -6.36 3.20 17.84
N ILE A 105 -7.47 3.10 18.58
CA ILE A 105 -8.72 3.81 18.30
C ILE A 105 -9.12 4.65 19.52
N PHE A 106 -9.51 5.90 19.32
CA PHE A 106 -10.05 6.78 20.36
C PHE A 106 -11.08 7.77 19.80
N SER A 107 -11.83 8.43 20.68
CA SER A 107 -12.74 9.54 20.31
C SER A 107 -12.19 10.88 20.74
N LEU A 108 -12.33 11.89 19.87
CA LEU A 108 -11.88 13.26 20.08
C LEU A 108 -13.07 14.22 19.94
N ALA A 109 -13.33 15.01 20.99
CA ALA A 109 -14.32 16.08 20.98
C ALA A 109 -13.70 17.38 20.48
N THR A 110 -14.38 18.03 19.53
CA THR A 110 -14.19 19.45 19.20
C THR A 110 -15.47 20.21 19.56
N ASN A 111 -15.32 21.38 20.19
CA ASN A 111 -16.46 22.21 20.57
C ASN A 111 -16.53 23.42 19.63
N GLU A 112 -17.73 23.72 19.16
CA GLU A 112 -18.09 24.88 18.34
C GLU A 112 -19.01 25.76 19.19
N MET A 113 -18.66 27.03 19.36
CA MET A 113 -19.44 28.00 20.14
C MET A 113 -19.90 29.14 19.23
N TRP A 114 -21.19 29.45 19.25
CA TRP A 114 -21.79 30.54 18.49
C TRP A 114 -22.73 31.36 19.38
N ARG A 115 -22.98 32.61 19.00
CA ARG A 115 -23.87 33.51 19.72
C ARG A 115 -25.22 33.55 19.00
N SER A 116 -26.29 33.24 19.71
CA SER A 116 -27.64 33.19 19.16
C SER A 116 -28.30 34.56 19.36
N GLY A 117 -27.97 35.52 18.48
CA GLY A 117 -28.46 36.90 18.58
C GLY A 117 -28.41 37.65 17.26
N GLU A 118 -29.59 37.83 16.66
CA GLU A 118 -29.81 38.60 15.42
C GLU A 118 -30.13 40.08 15.69
N ASN A 119 -30.53 40.42 16.92
CA ASN A 119 -31.01 41.76 17.29
C ASN A 119 -29.87 42.67 17.79
N GLU A 120 -29.85 43.92 17.34
CA GLU A 120 -28.78 44.91 17.57
C GLU A 120 -28.61 45.39 19.03
N THR A 121 -29.42 44.88 19.97
CA THR A 121 -29.32 45.21 21.39
C THR A 121 -28.44 44.18 22.11
N TYR A 122 -27.38 44.66 22.77
CA TYR A 122 -26.37 43.87 23.50
C TYR A 122 -26.88 43.18 24.78
N GLN A 123 -28.02 42.48 24.72
CA GLN A 123 -28.49 41.66 25.82
C GLN A 123 -27.71 40.34 25.86
N MET A 124 -27.05 40.11 27.00
CA MET A 124 -26.32 38.90 27.35
C MET A 124 -27.28 37.70 27.41
N GLY A 125 -27.59 37.13 26.25
CA GLY A 125 -28.59 36.06 26.07
C GLY A 125 -27.97 34.67 26.03
N ASP A 126 -27.75 34.15 24.83
CA ASP A 126 -27.50 32.72 24.60
C ASP A 126 -26.22 32.47 23.79
N VAL A 127 -25.30 31.70 24.39
CA VAL A 127 -24.06 31.23 23.76
C VAL A 127 -24.19 29.72 23.57
N SER A 128 -24.78 29.34 22.44
CA SER A 128 -24.99 27.94 22.10
C SER A 128 -23.66 27.22 21.79
N GLN A 129 -23.46 26.07 22.43
CA GLN A 129 -22.31 25.20 22.20
C GLN A 129 -22.74 23.87 21.57
N LYS A 130 -22.05 23.47 20.50
CA LYS A 130 -22.19 22.18 19.83
C LYS A 130 -20.90 21.37 19.99
N THR A 131 -21.01 20.10 20.35
CA THR A 131 -19.85 19.21 20.53
C THR A 131 -19.86 18.13 19.47
N THR A 132 -18.84 18.11 18.61
CA THR A 132 -18.70 17.13 17.52
C THR A 132 -17.70 16.04 17.90
N TRP A 133 -18.14 14.79 17.87
CA TRP A 133 -17.36 13.62 18.25
C TRP A 133 -16.72 12.93 17.05
N HIS A 134 -15.39 12.97 16.99
CA HIS A 134 -14.60 12.40 15.91
C HIS A 134 -14.03 11.03 16.31
N ARG A 135 -14.15 10.04 15.44
CA ARG A 135 -13.54 8.70 15.60
C ARG A 135 -12.17 8.70 14.94
N ILE A 136 -11.11 8.57 15.72
CA ILE A 136 -9.72 8.54 15.23
C ILE A 136 -9.21 7.09 15.23
N SER A 137 -8.53 6.69 14.16
CA SER A 137 -7.83 5.40 14.04
C SER A 137 -6.37 5.62 13.66
N VAL A 138 -5.45 5.02 14.41
CA VAL A 138 -4.00 5.14 14.20
C VAL A 138 -3.46 3.78 13.72
N PHE A 139 -3.06 3.72 12.45
CA PHE A 139 -2.51 2.51 11.81
C PHE A 139 -0.97 2.50 11.75
N ARG A 140 -0.34 3.67 11.72
CA ARG A 140 1.13 3.84 11.63
C ARG A 140 1.80 3.23 12.86
N PRO A 141 2.68 2.20 12.74
CA PRO A 141 3.14 1.40 13.89
C PRO A 141 3.68 2.21 15.07
N GLY A 142 4.75 3.00 14.89
CA GLY A 142 5.30 3.81 16.00
C GLY A 142 4.31 4.83 16.58
N LEU A 143 3.37 5.35 15.77
CA LEU A 143 2.40 6.35 16.22
C LEU A 143 1.24 5.73 17.01
N ARG A 144 0.79 4.51 16.66
CA ARG A 144 -0.32 3.85 17.38
C ARG A 144 0.11 3.43 18.79
N ASP A 145 1.39 3.04 18.94
CA ASP A 145 1.95 2.52 20.18
C ASP A 145 2.19 3.68 21.15
N VAL A 146 2.77 4.80 20.64
CA VAL A 146 2.82 6.09 21.33
C VAL A 146 1.42 6.61 21.67
N ALA A 147 0.45 6.54 20.75
CA ALA A 147 -0.91 6.96 21.04
C ALA A 147 -1.54 6.14 22.18
N TYR A 148 -1.35 4.82 22.22
CA TYR A 148 -1.88 3.97 23.28
C TYR A 148 -1.24 4.27 24.65
N GLN A 149 0.07 4.48 24.68
CA GLN A 149 0.82 4.80 25.91
C GLN A 149 0.49 6.21 26.44
N TYR A 150 0.59 7.24 25.61
CA TYR A 150 0.55 8.65 26.05
C TYR A 150 -0.84 9.30 25.95
N VAL A 151 -1.76 8.84 25.09
CA VAL A 151 -3.13 9.37 25.11
C VAL A 151 -3.88 8.82 26.33
N LYS A 152 -4.54 9.71 27.06
CA LYS A 152 -5.48 9.39 28.15
C LYS A 152 -6.72 10.27 28.04
N LYS A 153 -7.84 9.84 28.62
CA LYS A 153 -9.08 10.62 28.71
C LYS A 153 -8.80 12.05 29.24
N GLY A 154 -9.44 13.04 28.61
CA GLY A 154 -9.27 14.46 28.90
C GLY A 154 -8.06 15.14 28.24
N SER A 155 -7.08 14.36 27.75
CA SER A 155 -5.87 14.91 27.08
C SER A 155 -6.25 15.79 25.90
N ARG A 156 -5.66 16.99 25.86
CA ARG A 156 -5.69 17.90 24.71
C ARG A 156 -4.61 17.45 23.72
N ILE A 157 -5.00 17.19 22.48
CA ILE A 157 -4.11 16.80 21.39
C ILE A 157 -4.50 17.50 20.09
N TYR A 158 -3.52 17.70 19.23
CA TYR A 158 -3.73 17.99 17.80
C TYR A 158 -3.52 16.70 17.02
N VAL A 159 -4.39 16.45 16.04
CA VAL A 159 -4.37 15.27 15.18
C VAL A 159 -4.41 15.73 13.73
N GLU A 160 -3.49 15.23 12.93
CA GLU A 160 -3.50 15.40 11.48
C GLU A 160 -3.63 14.03 10.79
N GLY A 161 -4.41 14.00 9.71
CA GLY A 161 -4.62 12.81 8.93
C GLY A 161 -5.54 13.05 7.75
N LYS A 162 -6.35 12.05 7.42
CA LYS A 162 -7.32 12.05 6.31
C LYS A 162 -8.64 11.43 6.74
N VAL A 163 -9.76 11.86 6.15
CA VAL A 163 -11.05 11.19 6.36
C VAL A 163 -11.12 9.92 5.50
N ASP A 164 -11.64 8.85 6.07
CA ASP A 164 -11.88 7.56 5.43
C ASP A 164 -13.32 7.10 5.75
N TYR A 165 -13.98 6.49 4.76
CA TYR A 165 -15.39 6.12 4.82
C TYR A 165 -15.54 4.61 4.65
N GLY A 166 -15.06 3.85 5.63
CA GLY A 166 -15.07 2.39 5.58
C GLY A 166 -16.48 1.80 5.56
N GLU A 167 -16.83 1.08 4.49
CA GLU A 167 -18.03 0.25 4.47
C GLU A 167 -17.84 -1.02 5.32
N TYR A 168 -18.87 -1.38 6.09
CA TYR A 168 -18.96 -2.67 6.76
C TYR A 168 -20.39 -3.21 6.65
N THR A 169 -20.52 -4.54 6.54
CA THR A 169 -21.83 -5.21 6.51
C THR A 169 -22.20 -5.65 7.92
N ASP A 170 -23.39 -5.24 8.39
CA ASP A 170 -23.92 -5.70 9.67
C ASP A 170 -24.53 -7.11 9.55
N LYS A 171 -24.83 -7.77 10.68
CA LYS A 171 -25.38 -9.14 10.74
C LYS A 171 -26.66 -9.34 9.90
N ASN A 172 -27.41 -8.26 9.67
CA ASN A 172 -28.64 -8.25 8.87
C ASN A 172 -28.38 -8.06 7.36
N ASN A 173 -27.13 -8.27 6.90
CA ASN A 173 -26.66 -8.03 5.53
C ASN A 173 -26.82 -6.58 5.01
N VAL A 174 -27.04 -5.61 5.90
CA VAL A 174 -27.13 -4.19 5.58
C VAL A 174 -25.75 -3.57 5.57
N ARG A 175 -25.35 -2.94 4.45
CA ARG A 175 -24.14 -2.12 4.39
C ARG A 175 -24.31 -0.86 5.24
N ARG A 176 -23.30 -0.54 6.05
CA ARG A 176 -23.21 0.68 6.84
C ARG A 176 -21.87 1.35 6.58
N GLN A 177 -21.87 2.68 6.51
CA GLN A 177 -20.65 3.47 6.38
C GLN A 177 -20.16 3.88 7.77
N ALA A 178 -18.88 3.68 8.04
CA ALA A 178 -18.21 4.09 9.27
C ALA A 178 -17.16 5.15 8.97
N THR A 179 -17.55 6.43 9.06
CA THR A 179 -16.62 7.55 8.95
C THR A 179 -15.58 7.47 10.06
N THR A 180 -14.30 7.45 9.69
CA THR A 180 -13.17 7.50 10.61
C THR A 180 -12.11 8.45 10.07
N ILE A 181 -11.33 9.06 10.95
CA ILE A 181 -10.13 9.80 10.55
C ILE A 181 -8.93 8.88 10.78
N ILE A 182 -8.16 8.65 9.72
CA ILE A 182 -6.89 7.94 9.77
C ILE A 182 -5.83 8.96 10.14
N ALA A 183 -5.25 8.85 11.34
CA ALA A 183 -4.23 9.78 11.82
C ALA A 183 -2.82 9.37 11.35
N ASP A 184 -2.15 10.30 10.68
CA ASP A 184 -0.78 10.14 10.15
C ASP A 184 0.26 10.88 11.03
N ASN A 185 -0.18 11.88 11.80
CA ASN A 185 0.60 12.63 12.79
C ASN A 185 -0.26 13.06 14.00
N ILE A 186 0.32 13.10 15.21
CA ILE A 186 -0.34 13.54 16.45
C ILE A 186 0.65 14.38 17.27
N ILE A 187 0.21 15.54 17.74
CA ILE A 187 0.99 16.41 18.64
C ILE A 187 0.27 16.49 19.99
N PHE A 188 0.99 16.19 21.07
CA PHE A 188 0.49 16.25 22.43
C PHE A 188 0.55 17.70 22.94
N LEU A 189 -0.60 18.25 23.33
CA LEU A 189 -0.76 19.63 23.80
C LEU A 189 -1.05 19.69 25.31
N THR A 190 -0.81 18.60 26.01
CA THR A 190 -1.04 18.47 27.45
C THR A 190 0.29 18.19 28.11
N ASP A 191 0.69 19.07 29.03
CA ASP A 191 1.87 18.84 29.85
C ASP A 191 1.56 17.76 30.89
N GLN A 192 1.85 16.50 30.53
CA GLN A 192 1.65 15.34 31.41
C GLN A 192 2.88 15.15 32.32
N MET A 193 3.28 16.23 33.00
CA MET A 193 4.15 16.21 34.19
C MET A 193 3.40 15.55 35.36
N LYS A 194 3.06 14.26 35.20
CA LYS A 194 2.60 13.40 36.27
C LYS A 194 3.64 12.31 36.47
N GLU A 195 4.63 12.69 37.27
CA GLU A 195 5.62 11.81 37.86
C GLU A 195 4.93 10.57 38.43
N LYS A 196 5.46 9.39 38.09
CA LYS A 196 4.90 8.12 38.53
C LYS A 196 5.51 7.80 39.91
N PRO A 197 4.69 7.63 40.97
CA PRO A 197 5.17 7.14 42.26
C PRO A 197 5.57 5.66 42.21
#